data_AF-A0A086YUH9-F1
#
_entry.id   AF-A0A086YUH9-F1
#
_cell.length_a   1.000
_cell.length_b   1.000
_cell.length_c   1.000
_cell.angle_alpha   90.00
_cell.angle_beta   90.00
_cell.angle_gamma   90.00
#
_symmetry.space_group_name_H-M   'P 1'
#
loop_
_entity.id
_entity.type
_entity.pdbx_description
1 polymer ?
#
loop_
_entity_poly.entity_id
_entity_poly.type
_entity_poly.pdbx_seq_one_letter_code
_entity_poly.pdbx_strand_id
1 'polypeptide(L)'
;MLKQGGASTYFQAGTIDNATGKITGVAGAITTPGGEVAGAGIFATVTLKAKDNGSTDLILDKVIVGNKAGQAVPVSITQGTVTVEAAPPDEGKVTVALEGPQEVLKGNSFTLKVTITEVTYLDACSYDLVYNTSVLELEKVTGGEIDGNPFPIAHYKNEIWSGKVTVVQNIYGVEGVSGSGYLGELHFKALQASNKTGLKFQNGVLSDKEAQAILANWLGTTLKIKDTGGPDGLKGDHNKDGRLDARDITLIELIVLGRHPVTDTADVNGDGAVDARDITAAELLVLNA
;
A
#
# COMPACT_ATOMS: atom_id res chain seq x y z
N MET A 1 -17.97 -32.35 -19.99
CA MET A 1 -19.32 -32.88 -20.27
C MET A 1 -19.42 -34.31 -19.78
N LEU A 2 -20.64 -34.79 -19.50
CA LEU A 2 -21.01 -36.14 -19.02
C LEU A 2 -20.65 -37.31 -19.97
N LYS A 3 -19.77 -37.13 -20.95
CA LYS A 3 -19.39 -38.14 -21.95
C LYS A 3 -18.37 -39.15 -21.40
N GLN A 4 -18.65 -39.72 -20.23
CA GLN A 4 -17.83 -40.78 -19.66
C GLN A 4 -18.20 -42.13 -20.32
N GLY A 5 -17.21 -42.98 -20.55
CA GLY A 5 -17.43 -44.34 -21.07
C GLY A 5 -18.11 -44.42 -22.45
N GLY A 6 -18.04 -43.38 -23.27
CA GLY A 6 -18.68 -43.35 -24.59
C GLY A 6 -20.19 -43.08 -24.57
N ALA A 7 -20.76 -42.68 -23.43
CA ALA A 7 -22.19 -42.38 -23.31
C ALA A 7 -22.63 -41.24 -24.24
N SER A 8 -23.81 -41.41 -24.85
CA SER A 8 -24.51 -40.35 -25.57
C SER A 8 -25.09 -39.36 -24.57
N THR A 9 -25.03 -38.08 -24.91
CA THR A 9 -25.42 -36.99 -24.01
C THR A 9 -26.23 -35.93 -24.75
N TYR A 10 -27.13 -35.31 -24.01
CA TYR A 10 -27.81 -34.07 -24.36
C TYR A 10 -27.28 -32.94 -23.47
N PHE A 11 -27.14 -31.75 -24.04
CA PHE A 11 -26.75 -30.55 -23.30
C PHE A 11 -27.51 -29.33 -23.84
N GLN A 12 -28.06 -28.55 -22.91
CA GLN A 12 -28.69 -27.25 -23.14
C GLN A 12 -27.87 -26.20 -22.40
N ALA A 13 -27.30 -25.26 -23.13
CA ALA A 13 -26.43 -24.22 -22.59
C ALA A 13 -27.17 -23.14 -21.76
N GLY A 14 -28.50 -23.08 -21.85
CA GLY A 14 -29.32 -22.07 -21.20
C GLY A 14 -29.29 -20.71 -21.92
N THR A 15 -29.76 -19.68 -21.24
CA THR A 15 -29.79 -18.28 -21.70
C THR A 15 -28.94 -17.43 -20.78
N ILE A 16 -28.09 -16.57 -21.36
CA ILE A 16 -27.20 -15.65 -20.63
C ILE A 16 -27.86 -14.27 -20.58
N ASP A 17 -28.05 -13.74 -19.38
CA ASP A 17 -28.45 -12.36 -19.14
C ASP A 17 -27.32 -11.62 -18.39
N ASN A 18 -26.56 -10.83 -19.15
CA ASN A 18 -25.46 -10.04 -18.62
C ASN A 18 -25.91 -8.80 -17.83
N ALA A 19 -27.17 -8.37 -17.97
CA ALA A 19 -27.69 -7.22 -17.21
C ALA A 19 -27.99 -7.61 -15.76
N THR A 20 -28.48 -8.84 -15.55
CA THR A 20 -28.77 -9.37 -14.21
C THR A 20 -27.71 -10.35 -13.68
N GLY A 21 -26.71 -10.71 -14.49
CA GLY A 21 -25.61 -11.59 -14.08
C GLY A 21 -26.01 -13.05 -13.93
N LYS A 22 -26.95 -13.53 -14.76
CA LYS A 22 -27.53 -14.88 -14.62
C LYS A 22 -27.40 -15.72 -15.89
N ILE A 23 -27.24 -17.03 -15.68
CA ILE A 23 -27.42 -18.05 -16.71
C ILE A 23 -28.58 -18.94 -16.28
N THR A 24 -29.65 -18.99 -17.06
CA THR A 24 -30.87 -19.74 -16.71
C THR A 24 -31.13 -20.87 -17.68
N GLY A 25 -31.64 -22.00 -17.18
CA GLY A 25 -32.06 -23.13 -18.01
C GLY A 25 -30.91 -23.98 -18.55
N VAL A 26 -29.77 -24.03 -17.84
CA VAL A 26 -28.70 -24.98 -18.14
C VAL A 26 -29.16 -26.39 -17.77
N ALA A 27 -29.11 -27.33 -18.71
CA ALA A 27 -29.53 -28.71 -18.47
C ALA A 27 -28.65 -29.69 -19.25
N GLY A 28 -28.63 -30.94 -18.81
CA GLY A 28 -27.90 -32.00 -19.48
C GLY A 28 -28.35 -33.35 -18.99
N ALA A 29 -28.27 -34.35 -19.87
CA ALA A 29 -28.71 -35.71 -19.57
C ALA A 29 -27.86 -36.73 -20.33
N ILE A 30 -27.76 -37.93 -19.77
CA ILE A 30 -27.30 -39.10 -20.50
C ILE A 30 -28.49 -39.63 -21.28
N THR A 31 -28.31 -39.80 -22.58
CA THR A 31 -29.36 -40.27 -23.49
C THR A 31 -29.12 -41.69 -23.99
N THR A 32 -28.00 -42.32 -23.63
CA THR A 32 -27.82 -43.76 -23.80
C THR A 32 -28.93 -44.49 -23.06
N PRO A 33 -29.76 -45.33 -23.73
CA PRO A 33 -30.82 -46.07 -23.06
C PRO A 33 -30.29 -46.93 -21.90
N GLY A 34 -30.85 -46.73 -20.71
CA GLY A 34 -30.41 -47.40 -19.48
C GLY A 34 -29.01 -46.99 -18.96
N GLY A 35 -28.36 -46.02 -19.62
CA GLY A 35 -27.02 -45.58 -19.28
C GLY A 35 -26.97 -44.67 -18.05
N GLU A 36 -25.84 -44.73 -17.35
CA GLU A 36 -25.50 -43.83 -16.24
C GLU A 36 -24.00 -43.54 -16.26
N VAL A 37 -23.58 -42.48 -15.58
CA VAL A 37 -22.16 -42.20 -15.31
C VAL A 37 -21.96 -42.12 -13.81
N ALA A 38 -20.90 -42.76 -13.31
CA ALA A 38 -20.61 -42.85 -11.88
C ALA A 38 -19.34 -42.09 -11.48
N GLY A 39 -18.51 -41.66 -12.44
CA GLY A 39 -17.28 -40.93 -12.16
C GLY A 39 -17.52 -39.43 -11.96
N ALA A 40 -16.72 -38.80 -11.10
CA ALA A 40 -16.67 -37.34 -11.03
C ALA A 40 -16.25 -36.76 -12.39
N GLY A 41 -16.82 -35.61 -12.76
CA GLY A 41 -16.49 -34.98 -14.03
C GLY A 41 -17.11 -33.60 -14.19
N ILE A 42 -16.70 -32.90 -15.24
CA ILE A 42 -17.18 -31.55 -15.55
C ILE A 42 -18.54 -31.66 -16.24
N PHE A 43 -19.58 -31.07 -15.65
CA PHE A 43 -20.89 -30.94 -16.27
C PHE A 43 -20.89 -29.87 -17.36
N ALA A 44 -20.54 -28.63 -16.99
CA ALA A 44 -20.46 -27.47 -17.88
C ALA A 44 -19.21 -26.62 -17.58
N THR A 45 -18.77 -25.87 -18.59
CA THR A 45 -17.71 -24.86 -18.47
C THR A 45 -18.31 -23.50 -18.77
N VAL A 46 -18.09 -22.52 -17.88
CA VAL A 46 -18.52 -21.14 -18.06
C VAL A 46 -17.29 -20.27 -18.28
N THR A 47 -17.27 -19.52 -19.38
CA THR A 47 -16.19 -18.58 -19.69
C THR A 47 -16.67 -17.16 -19.40
N LEU A 48 -15.95 -16.46 -18.53
CA LEU A 48 -16.28 -15.10 -18.08
C LEU A 48 -15.18 -14.14 -18.54
N LYS A 49 -15.56 -12.90 -18.88
CA LYS A 49 -14.62 -11.80 -19.13
C LYS A 49 -14.70 -10.82 -17.95
N ALA A 50 -13.57 -10.60 -17.28
CA ALA A 50 -13.46 -9.55 -16.27
C ALA A 50 -13.74 -8.18 -16.91
N LYS A 51 -14.54 -7.35 -16.23
CA LYS A 51 -14.87 -5.98 -16.66
C LYS A 51 -14.17 -4.92 -15.82
N ASP A 52 -13.95 -5.21 -14.54
CA ASP A 52 -13.35 -4.31 -13.57
C ASP A 52 -12.69 -5.14 -12.46
N ASN A 53 -11.84 -4.51 -11.64
CA ASN A 53 -11.22 -5.15 -10.49
C ASN A 53 -12.21 -5.25 -9.31
N GLY A 54 -12.04 -6.29 -8.50
CA GLY A 54 -12.94 -6.56 -7.37
C GLY A 54 -13.14 -8.05 -7.13
N SER A 55 -14.03 -8.38 -6.21
CA SER A 55 -14.36 -9.76 -5.87
C SER A 55 -15.86 -10.00 -6.02
N THR A 56 -16.24 -11.15 -6.58
CA THR A 56 -17.64 -11.54 -6.73
C THR A 56 -17.81 -13.03 -6.48
N ASP A 57 -18.94 -13.38 -5.86
CA ASP A 57 -19.35 -14.77 -5.70
C ASP A 57 -19.99 -15.28 -6.99
N LEU A 58 -19.70 -16.53 -7.31
CA LEU A 58 -20.33 -17.33 -8.35
C LEU A 58 -21.24 -18.33 -7.67
N ILE A 59 -22.54 -18.06 -7.74
CA ILE A 59 -23.56 -18.79 -7.00
C ILE A 59 -24.32 -19.74 -7.94
N LEU A 60 -24.29 -21.03 -7.62
CA LEU A 60 -25.23 -22.00 -8.17
C LEU A 60 -26.52 -21.99 -7.34
N ASP A 61 -27.64 -21.72 -8.01
CA ASP A 61 -28.99 -21.71 -7.44
C ASP A 61 -29.87 -22.75 -8.13
N LYS A 62 -30.80 -23.36 -7.38
CA LYS A 62 -31.80 -24.35 -7.87
C LYS A 62 -31.18 -25.53 -8.64
N VAL A 63 -30.06 -26.07 -8.16
CA VAL A 63 -29.44 -27.26 -8.76
C VAL A 63 -30.25 -28.51 -8.44
N ILE A 64 -30.62 -29.26 -9.49
CA ILE A 64 -31.27 -30.56 -9.39
C ILE A 64 -30.42 -31.57 -10.15
N VAL A 65 -30.04 -32.66 -9.48
CA VAL A 65 -29.37 -33.81 -10.10
C VAL A 65 -30.28 -35.01 -9.98
N GLY A 66 -30.49 -35.74 -11.07
CA GLY A 66 -31.36 -36.91 -11.11
C GLY A 66 -30.59 -38.21 -11.33
N ASN A 67 -31.11 -39.33 -10.82
CA ASN A 67 -30.64 -40.67 -11.17
C ASN A 67 -31.32 -41.17 -12.46
N LYS A 68 -30.93 -42.36 -12.94
CA LYS A 68 -31.51 -42.98 -14.16
C LYS A 68 -33.01 -43.30 -14.07
N ALA A 69 -33.58 -43.33 -12.87
CA ALA A 69 -35.02 -43.47 -12.66
C ALA A 69 -35.78 -42.12 -12.68
N GLY A 70 -35.07 -41.01 -12.95
CA GLY A 70 -35.64 -39.66 -12.96
C GLY A 70 -35.90 -39.08 -11.57
N GLN A 71 -35.37 -39.69 -10.51
CA GLN A 71 -35.54 -39.22 -9.14
C GLN A 71 -34.40 -38.28 -8.75
N ALA A 72 -34.73 -37.19 -8.06
CA ALA A 72 -33.74 -36.25 -7.56
C ALA A 72 -32.82 -36.93 -6.53
N VAL A 73 -31.53 -36.61 -6.60
CA VAL A 73 -30.48 -37.08 -5.70
C VAL A 73 -29.98 -35.90 -4.87
N PRO A 74 -29.71 -36.08 -3.56
CA PRO A 74 -29.11 -35.04 -2.74
C PRO A 74 -27.76 -34.57 -3.30
N VAL A 75 -27.53 -33.26 -3.25
CA VAL A 75 -26.27 -32.64 -3.68
C VAL A 75 -25.75 -31.70 -2.61
N SER A 76 -24.42 -31.66 -2.50
CA SER A 76 -23.71 -30.61 -1.77
C SER A 76 -23.16 -29.61 -2.77
N ILE A 77 -23.46 -28.33 -2.57
CA ILE A 77 -23.03 -27.26 -3.47
C ILE A 77 -21.94 -26.45 -2.78
N THR A 78 -20.79 -26.33 -3.44
CA THR A 78 -19.72 -25.42 -3.04
C THR A 78 -19.77 -24.20 -3.96
N GLN A 79 -19.98 -23.02 -3.39
CA GLN A 79 -19.95 -21.77 -4.16
C GLN A 79 -18.50 -21.38 -4.45
N GLY A 80 -18.31 -20.66 -5.56
CA GLY A 80 -17.00 -20.11 -5.92
C GLY A 80 -16.95 -18.62 -5.66
N THR A 81 -15.75 -18.08 -5.48
CA THR A 81 -15.48 -16.64 -5.52
C THR A 81 -14.40 -16.39 -6.54
N VAL A 82 -14.54 -15.33 -7.33
CA VAL A 82 -13.51 -14.86 -8.26
C VAL A 82 -13.06 -13.48 -7.82
N THR A 83 -11.75 -13.30 -7.71
CA THR A 83 -11.13 -12.00 -7.48
C THR A 83 -10.37 -11.59 -8.74
N VAL A 84 -10.69 -10.40 -9.25
CA VAL A 84 -9.98 -9.74 -10.33
C VAL A 84 -9.09 -8.68 -9.69
N GLU A 85 -7.78 -8.82 -9.84
CA GLU A 85 -6.81 -7.85 -9.35
C GLU A 85 -6.79 -6.61 -10.25
N ALA A 86 -6.42 -5.46 -9.66
CA ALA A 86 -6.16 -4.26 -10.45
C ALA A 86 -4.95 -4.51 -11.36
N ALA A 87 -5.02 -4.01 -12.60
CA ALA A 87 -3.85 -4.04 -13.48
C ALA A 87 -2.70 -3.23 -12.85
N PRO A 88 -1.43 -3.60 -13.10
CA PRO A 88 -0.29 -2.74 -12.79
C PRO A 88 -0.46 -1.35 -13.46
N PRO A 89 0.17 -0.28 -12.93
CA PRO A 89 0.14 1.02 -13.60
C PRO A 89 0.56 0.91 -15.07
N ASP A 90 -0.22 1.51 -15.98
CA ASP A 90 0.00 1.49 -17.45
C ASP A 90 1.46 1.79 -17.84
N GLU A 91 2.15 0.84 -18.49
CA GLU A 91 3.40 1.09 -19.22
C GLU A 91 3.10 2.05 -20.40
N GLY A 92 3.46 3.33 -20.26
CA GLY A 92 3.32 4.35 -21.31
C GLY A 92 2.71 5.67 -20.87
N LYS A 93 2.26 5.80 -19.62
CA LYS A 93 1.97 7.10 -19.00
C LYS A 93 3.07 7.45 -18.02
N VAL A 94 3.53 8.70 -18.08
CA VAL A 94 4.45 9.27 -17.10
C VAL A 94 3.88 9.00 -15.71
N THR A 95 4.71 8.48 -14.80
CA THR A 95 4.30 8.26 -13.41
C THR A 95 5.07 9.20 -12.52
N VAL A 96 4.35 9.96 -11.71
CA VAL A 96 4.90 10.76 -10.63
C VAL A 96 4.59 10.08 -9.30
N ALA A 97 5.60 9.83 -8.48
CA ALA A 97 5.45 9.11 -7.22
C ALA A 97 6.23 9.76 -6.07
N LEU A 98 5.89 9.40 -4.84
CA LEU A 98 6.69 9.75 -3.67
C LEU A 98 7.60 8.58 -3.30
N GLU A 99 8.89 8.84 -3.26
CA GLU A 99 9.92 7.88 -2.82
C GLU A 99 10.66 8.39 -1.59
N GLY A 100 10.89 7.51 -0.63
CA GLY A 100 11.63 7.82 0.59
C GLY A 100 11.38 6.78 1.68
N PRO A 101 11.75 7.07 2.94
CA PRO A 101 11.62 6.11 4.03
C PRO A 101 10.16 5.72 4.26
N GLN A 102 9.92 4.43 4.45
CA GLN A 102 8.60 3.88 4.82
C GLN A 102 8.35 3.95 6.33
N GLU A 103 9.39 4.23 7.11
CA GLU A 103 9.34 4.36 8.56
C GLU A 103 10.33 5.44 9.03
N VAL A 104 9.87 6.30 9.92
CA VAL A 104 10.67 7.40 10.49
C VAL A 104 10.43 7.48 12.00
N LEU A 105 11.45 7.84 12.76
CA LEU A 105 11.31 8.08 14.21
C LEU A 105 10.71 9.46 14.45
N LYS A 106 9.80 9.56 15.42
CA LYS A 106 9.25 10.83 15.90
C LYS A 106 10.39 11.78 16.32
N GLY A 107 10.28 13.04 15.93
CA GLY A 107 11.29 14.07 16.17
C GLY A 107 12.29 14.24 15.02
N ASN A 108 12.50 13.21 14.20
CA ASN A 108 13.47 13.25 13.11
C ASN A 108 12.91 13.96 11.86
N SER A 109 13.83 14.60 11.14
CA SER A 109 13.58 15.06 9.78
C SER A 109 13.87 13.96 8.76
N PHE A 110 13.15 13.98 7.66
CA PHE A 110 13.30 13.06 6.54
C PHE A 110 12.93 13.73 5.22
N THR A 111 13.34 13.12 4.11
CA THR A 111 13.11 13.65 2.77
C THR A 111 12.28 12.66 1.96
N LEU A 112 11.26 13.17 1.26
CA LEU A 112 10.55 12.46 0.20
C LEU A 112 10.90 13.09 -1.14
N LYS A 113 11.35 12.26 -2.09
CA LYS A 113 11.56 12.66 -3.48
C LYS A 113 10.25 12.50 -4.26
N VAL A 114 9.91 13.50 -5.06
CA VAL A 114 8.81 13.42 -6.04
C VAL A 114 9.40 12.87 -7.33
N THR A 115 9.46 11.56 -7.48
CA THR A 115 10.08 10.90 -8.64
C THR A 115 9.19 10.98 -9.86
N ILE A 116 9.79 10.97 -11.05
CA ILE A 116 9.11 10.96 -12.34
C ILE A 116 9.78 9.94 -13.25
N THR A 117 8.97 9.07 -13.88
CA THR A 117 9.45 8.15 -14.92
C THR A 117 9.77 8.91 -16.21
N GLU A 118 10.20 8.19 -17.25
CA GLU A 118 10.55 8.77 -18.55
C GLU A 118 9.51 9.79 -19.05
N VAL A 119 9.97 11.02 -19.27
CA VAL A 119 9.20 12.14 -19.81
C VAL A 119 9.90 12.73 -21.04
N THR A 120 9.16 13.45 -21.86
CA THR A 120 9.69 14.13 -23.04
C THR A 120 9.33 15.61 -22.99
N TYR A 121 10.35 16.47 -23.12
CA TYR A 121 10.22 17.94 -23.17
C TYR A 121 9.42 18.57 -22.02
N LEU A 122 9.48 18.02 -20.81
CA LEU A 122 8.85 18.62 -19.63
C LEU A 122 9.40 20.02 -19.38
N ASP A 123 8.51 21.00 -19.26
CA ASP A 123 8.87 22.41 -19.09
C ASP A 123 8.37 22.99 -17.76
N ALA A 124 7.14 22.65 -17.40
CA ALA A 124 6.53 23.12 -16.16
C ALA A 124 5.70 22.03 -15.48
N CYS A 125 5.57 22.16 -14.16
CA CYS A 125 4.62 21.36 -13.41
C CYS A 125 3.98 22.15 -12.27
N SER A 126 2.80 21.70 -11.87
CA SER A 126 2.19 22.10 -10.62
C SER A 126 1.48 20.94 -9.97
N TYR A 127 1.53 20.85 -8.65
CA TYR A 127 0.81 19.84 -7.89
C TYR A 127 0.55 20.30 -6.47
N ASP A 128 -0.54 19.81 -5.91
CA ASP A 128 -0.81 19.88 -4.48
C ASP A 128 -0.39 18.57 -3.82
N LEU A 129 0.21 18.67 -2.65
CA LEU A 129 0.40 17.54 -1.75
C LEU A 129 -0.34 17.76 -0.45
N VAL A 130 -1.20 16.82 -0.09
CA VAL A 130 -1.96 16.82 1.16
C VAL A 130 -1.35 15.83 2.14
N TYR A 131 -1.12 16.27 3.38
CA TYR A 131 -0.52 15.51 4.48
C TYR A 131 -1.21 15.83 5.82
N ASN A 132 -1.02 14.97 6.82
CA ASN A 132 -1.56 15.19 8.17
C ASN A 132 -0.61 16.08 8.99
N THR A 133 -1.02 17.33 9.25
CA THR A 133 -0.23 18.33 9.99
C THR A 133 -0.10 18.07 11.48
N SER A 134 -0.94 17.22 12.05
CA SER A 134 -0.75 16.76 13.43
C SER A 134 0.36 15.70 13.53
N VAL A 135 0.75 15.08 12.41
CA VAL A 135 1.76 14.02 12.36
C VAL A 135 3.07 14.51 11.75
N LEU A 136 3.00 15.38 10.73
CA LEU A 136 4.15 15.86 9.96
C LEU A 136 4.17 17.39 9.87
N GLU A 137 5.35 17.97 9.85
CA GLU A 137 5.60 19.37 9.54
C GLU A 137 6.46 19.46 8.28
N LEU A 138 6.02 20.22 7.28
CA LEU A 138 6.85 20.51 6.11
C LEU A 138 7.87 21.61 6.46
N GLU A 139 9.16 21.29 6.39
CA GLU A 139 10.25 22.22 6.69
C GLU A 139 10.66 23.04 5.47
N LYS A 140 10.82 22.41 4.30
CA LYS A 140 11.18 23.08 3.04
C LYS A 140 10.89 22.22 1.82
N VAL A 141 10.88 22.86 0.65
CA VAL A 141 10.83 22.22 -0.67
C VAL A 141 12.06 22.64 -1.47
N THR A 142 12.74 21.70 -2.12
CA THR A 142 13.90 21.96 -2.99
C THR A 142 13.68 21.40 -4.39
N GLY A 143 14.36 21.99 -5.39
CA GLY A 143 14.26 21.59 -6.79
C GLY A 143 14.82 20.20 -7.02
N GLY A 144 14.45 19.63 -8.17
CA GLY A 144 14.86 18.29 -8.57
C GLY A 144 15.83 18.27 -9.73
N GLU A 145 15.92 17.11 -10.38
CA GLU A 145 16.81 16.84 -11.49
C GLU A 145 16.21 15.75 -12.39
N ILE A 146 16.26 15.95 -13.71
CA ILE A 146 15.81 15.01 -14.73
C ILE A 146 16.96 14.78 -15.71
N ASP A 147 17.46 13.54 -15.76
CA ASP A 147 18.60 13.14 -16.60
C ASP A 147 19.82 14.10 -16.51
N GLY A 148 20.20 14.49 -15.29
CA GLY A 148 21.30 15.43 -15.04
C GLY A 148 20.95 16.92 -15.23
N ASN A 149 19.73 17.25 -15.65
CA ASN A 149 19.29 18.64 -15.84
C ASN A 149 18.49 19.12 -14.62
N PRO A 150 18.89 20.25 -13.99
CA PRO A 150 18.14 20.80 -12.85
C PRO A 150 16.70 21.15 -13.20
N PHE A 151 15.77 20.78 -12.33
CA PHE A 151 14.34 21.10 -12.42
C PHE A 151 13.93 21.99 -11.23
N PRO A 152 14.12 23.32 -11.31
CA PRO A 152 14.06 24.21 -10.16
C PRO A 152 12.62 24.46 -9.66
N ILE A 153 12.50 24.81 -8.38
CA ILE A 153 11.24 25.35 -7.83
C ILE A 153 11.07 26.79 -8.28
N ALA A 154 9.95 27.11 -8.93
CA ALA A 154 9.58 28.49 -9.24
C ALA A 154 8.93 29.16 -8.03
N HIS A 155 7.99 28.45 -7.40
CA HIS A 155 7.32 28.89 -6.17
C HIS A 155 6.71 27.69 -5.45
N TYR A 156 6.54 27.79 -4.13
CA TYR A 156 5.65 26.90 -3.40
C TYR A 156 4.93 27.66 -2.29
N LYS A 157 3.71 27.20 -1.98
CA LYS A 157 2.86 27.75 -0.92
C LYS A 157 2.49 26.65 0.06
N ASN A 158 2.92 26.78 1.31
CA ASN A 158 2.54 25.87 2.38
C ASN A 158 1.31 26.42 3.15
N GLU A 159 0.16 25.79 2.98
CA GLU A 159 -1.07 26.10 3.73
C GLU A 159 -1.10 25.23 5.00
N ILE A 160 -0.39 25.69 6.03
CA ILE A 160 -0.11 24.92 7.27
C ILE A 160 -1.39 24.39 7.92
N TRP A 161 -2.47 25.18 7.96
CA TRP A 161 -3.71 24.77 8.63
C TRP A 161 -4.50 23.69 7.88
N SER A 162 -4.36 23.60 6.56
CA SER A 162 -5.04 22.59 5.74
C SER A 162 -4.17 21.37 5.45
N GLY A 163 -2.90 21.40 5.83
CA GLY A 163 -1.94 20.33 5.51
C GLY A 163 -1.77 20.15 4.01
N LYS A 164 -1.74 21.26 3.28
CA LYS A 164 -1.58 21.26 1.83
C LYS A 164 -0.38 22.12 1.44
N VAL A 165 0.50 21.58 0.62
CA VAL A 165 1.52 22.37 -0.07
C VAL A 165 1.24 22.37 -1.56
N THR A 166 1.20 23.55 -2.16
CA THR A 166 1.13 23.74 -3.61
C THR A 166 2.54 24.02 -4.12
N VAL A 167 3.04 23.21 -5.04
CA VAL A 167 4.36 23.37 -5.66
C VAL A 167 4.18 23.76 -7.12
N VAL A 168 4.95 24.76 -7.57
CA VAL A 168 4.99 25.22 -8.94
C VAL A 168 6.45 25.25 -9.40
N GLN A 169 6.71 24.62 -10.53
CA GLN A 169 8.04 24.50 -11.11
C GLN A 169 8.00 24.90 -12.57
N ASN A 170 9.08 25.53 -13.01
CA ASN A 170 9.22 26.02 -14.37
C ASN A 170 10.70 26.06 -14.71
N ILE A 171 11.08 25.55 -15.87
CA ILE A 171 12.42 25.75 -16.39
C ILE A 171 12.43 26.97 -17.31
N TYR A 172 13.20 28.00 -16.97
CA TYR A 172 13.25 29.20 -17.79
C TYR A 172 14.15 29.00 -19.02
N GLY A 173 13.61 29.21 -20.21
CA GLY A 173 14.39 29.40 -21.44
C GLY A 173 15.05 28.15 -22.02
N VAL A 174 14.58 26.96 -21.64
CA VAL A 174 15.03 25.67 -22.22
C VAL A 174 13.97 25.10 -23.17
N GLU A 175 14.35 24.12 -23.99
CA GLU A 175 13.40 23.37 -24.83
C GLU A 175 12.66 22.25 -24.06
N GLY A 176 12.40 22.45 -22.76
CA GLY A 176 12.04 21.38 -21.83
C GLY A 176 13.16 20.36 -21.60
N VAL A 177 12.91 19.42 -20.68
CA VAL A 177 13.83 18.32 -20.35
C VAL A 177 13.18 16.96 -20.60
N SER A 178 13.98 15.97 -20.99
CA SER A 178 13.55 14.61 -21.25
C SER A 178 14.36 13.64 -20.41
N GLY A 179 13.84 12.42 -20.20
CA GLY A 179 14.47 11.42 -19.35
C GLY A 179 13.67 11.11 -18.09
N SER A 180 14.31 10.43 -17.15
CA SER A 180 13.74 10.08 -15.85
C SER A 180 14.46 10.83 -14.72
N GLY A 181 13.82 10.97 -13.56
CA GLY A 181 14.43 11.66 -12.42
C GLY A 181 13.46 11.96 -11.28
N TYR A 182 13.58 13.16 -10.72
CA TYR A 182 12.67 13.65 -9.69
C TYR A 182 12.39 15.14 -9.89
N LEU A 183 11.13 15.53 -9.71
CA LEU A 183 10.67 16.91 -9.83
C LEU A 183 11.23 17.77 -8.70
N GLY A 184 11.26 17.25 -7.47
CA GLY A 184 11.77 17.97 -6.32
C GLY A 184 11.83 17.11 -5.07
N GLU A 185 12.32 17.70 -3.99
CA GLU A 185 12.39 17.06 -2.68
C GLU A 185 11.55 17.84 -1.66
N LEU A 186 10.83 17.09 -0.84
CA LEU A 186 10.00 17.58 0.24
C LEU A 186 10.65 17.16 1.56
N HIS A 187 11.03 18.13 2.37
CA HIS A 187 11.72 17.90 3.64
C HIS A 187 10.71 18.06 4.77
N PHE A 188 10.49 17.00 5.53
CA PHE A 188 9.50 16.93 6.59
C PHE A 188 10.15 16.62 7.93
N LYS A 189 9.52 17.09 9.01
CA LYS A 189 9.76 16.66 10.38
C LYS A 189 8.60 15.81 10.89
N ALA A 190 8.91 14.68 11.53
CA ALA A 190 7.93 13.83 12.17
C ALA A 190 7.55 14.39 13.55
N LEU A 191 6.31 14.83 13.74
CA LEU A 191 5.84 15.45 14.99
C LEU A 191 5.24 14.43 15.98
N GLN A 192 4.43 13.51 15.47
CA GLN A 192 3.68 12.56 16.30
C GLN A 192 3.79 11.15 15.74
N ALA A 193 3.80 10.17 16.64
CA ALA A 193 3.77 8.78 16.26
C ALA A 193 2.46 8.43 15.54
N SER A 194 2.55 7.54 14.56
CA SER A 194 1.41 7.07 13.79
C SER A 194 1.74 5.74 13.13
N ASN A 195 0.87 4.75 13.29
CA ASN A 195 1.01 3.46 12.60
C ASN A 195 0.89 3.60 11.07
N LYS A 196 0.23 4.66 10.60
CA LYS A 196 0.08 4.98 9.18
C LYS A 196 -0.33 6.44 9.00
N THR A 197 0.50 7.23 8.33
CA THR A 197 0.14 8.56 7.83
C THR A 197 0.29 8.60 6.31
N GLY A 198 -0.66 9.23 5.62
CA GLY A 198 -0.69 9.28 4.16
C GLY A 198 -0.31 10.65 3.62
N LEU A 199 0.41 10.64 2.49
CA LEU A 199 0.65 11.81 1.66
C LEU A 199 0.06 11.54 0.28
N LYS A 200 -0.79 12.45 -0.20
CA LYS A 200 -1.53 12.26 -1.46
C LYS A 200 -1.38 13.46 -2.36
N PHE A 201 -1.13 13.21 -3.64
CA PHE A 201 -1.21 14.25 -4.66
C PHE A 201 -2.65 14.66 -4.93
N GLN A 202 -2.84 15.93 -5.26
CA GLN A 202 -4.06 16.51 -5.83
C GLN A 202 -3.66 17.50 -6.93
N ASN A 203 -4.57 17.77 -7.86
CA ASN A 203 -4.42 18.82 -8.88
C ASN A 203 -3.08 18.78 -9.64
N GLY A 204 -2.54 17.58 -9.88
CA GLY A 204 -1.27 17.40 -10.56
C GLY A 204 -1.38 17.69 -12.06
N VAL A 205 -0.48 18.55 -12.55
CA VAL A 205 -0.38 18.96 -13.95
C VAL A 205 1.10 18.96 -14.34
N LEU A 206 1.40 18.33 -15.47
CA LEU A 206 2.67 18.43 -16.18
C LEU A 206 2.40 19.07 -17.54
N SER A 207 3.29 19.93 -18.01
CA SER A 207 3.23 20.48 -19.37
C SER A 207 4.57 20.44 -20.07
N ASP A 208 4.54 20.21 -21.37
CA ASP A 208 5.71 20.28 -22.23
C ASP A 208 6.07 21.73 -22.60
N LYS A 209 7.17 21.88 -23.36
CA LYS A 209 7.67 23.17 -23.87
C LYS A 209 6.69 23.94 -24.76
N GLU A 210 5.68 23.27 -25.31
CA GLU A 210 4.63 23.85 -26.15
C GLU A 210 3.33 24.12 -25.36
N ALA A 211 3.43 24.09 -24.02
CA ALA A 211 2.32 24.20 -23.07
C ALA A 211 1.23 23.13 -23.24
N GLN A 212 1.55 21.98 -23.85
CA GLN A 212 0.64 20.84 -23.95
C GLN A 212 0.72 19.99 -22.69
N ALA A 213 -0.43 19.49 -22.24
CA ALA A 213 -0.50 18.66 -21.05
C ALA A 213 0.19 17.30 -21.29
N ILE A 214 1.09 16.93 -20.36
CA ILE A 214 1.65 15.59 -20.28
C ILE A 214 0.80 14.79 -19.28
N LEU A 215 0.12 13.75 -19.78
CA LEU A 215 -0.72 12.91 -18.93
C LEU A 215 0.14 12.06 -18.00
N ALA A 216 -0.16 12.11 -16.71
CA ALA A 216 0.59 11.38 -15.70
C ALA A 216 -0.31 10.69 -14.66
N ASN A 217 0.18 9.55 -14.17
CA ASN A 217 -0.33 8.90 -12.97
C ASN A 217 0.35 9.51 -11.74
N TRP A 218 -0.42 9.96 -10.76
CA TRP A 218 0.11 10.57 -9.54
C TRP A 218 -0.10 9.66 -8.35
N LEU A 219 0.98 9.07 -7.85
CA LEU A 219 0.97 8.06 -6.80
C LEU A 219 1.44 8.66 -5.47
N GLY A 220 0.51 8.80 -4.52
CA GLY A 220 0.85 9.13 -3.14
C GLY A 220 1.57 7.99 -2.43
N THR A 221 1.88 8.19 -1.15
CA THR A 221 2.50 7.16 -0.31
C THR A 221 1.95 7.17 1.10
N THR A 222 2.30 6.16 1.89
CA THR A 222 2.04 6.10 3.32
C THR A 222 3.29 5.67 4.06
N LEU A 223 3.54 6.25 5.21
CA LEU A 223 4.65 5.86 6.08
C LEU A 223 4.21 5.70 7.53
N LYS A 224 5.02 4.99 8.31
CA LYS A 224 4.87 4.82 9.75
C LYS A 224 5.78 5.79 10.49
N ILE A 225 5.26 6.46 11.52
CA ILE A 225 6.06 7.23 12.48
C ILE A 225 6.15 6.44 13.77
N LYS A 226 7.34 5.96 14.11
CA LYS A 226 7.59 5.28 15.39
C LYS A 226 7.77 6.32 16.48
N ASP A 227 7.08 6.13 17.61
CA ASP A 227 7.43 6.89 18.80
C ASP A 227 8.71 6.28 19.37
N THR A 228 9.73 7.11 19.50
CA THR A 228 10.91 6.78 20.29
C THR A 228 11.02 7.66 21.51
N GLY A 229 9.92 8.05 22.16
CA GLY A 229 9.98 8.78 23.43
C GLY A 229 10.34 10.27 23.35
N GLY A 230 10.83 10.79 22.20
CA GLY A 230 11.12 12.22 22.01
C GLY A 230 12.56 12.50 21.55
N PRO A 231 13.06 13.75 21.68
CA PRO A 231 14.44 14.14 21.32
C PRO A 231 15.52 13.39 22.11
N ASP A 232 15.15 12.88 23.29
CA ASP A 232 16.05 12.21 24.23
C ASP A 232 16.13 10.68 24.03
N GLY A 233 15.44 10.14 23.02
CA GLY A 233 15.37 8.70 22.76
C GLY A 233 14.25 7.99 23.52
N LEU A 234 14.09 6.69 23.24
CA LEU A 234 13.02 5.86 23.82
C LEU A 234 13.16 5.90 25.33
N LYS A 235 12.09 6.25 26.06
CA LYS A 235 12.13 6.16 27.51
C LYS A 235 12.36 4.69 27.88
N GLY A 236 13.54 4.39 28.44
CA GLY A 236 13.99 3.03 28.75
C GLY A 236 15.01 2.44 27.77
N ASP A 237 15.30 3.09 26.65
CA ASP A 237 16.40 2.73 25.74
C ASP A 237 17.72 3.28 26.28
N HIS A 238 18.22 2.60 27.30
CA HIS A 238 19.42 3.02 28.03
C HIS A 238 20.67 2.87 27.17
N ASN A 239 20.70 1.90 26.25
CA ASN A 239 21.85 1.65 25.38
C ASN A 239 21.83 2.46 24.06
N LYS A 240 20.75 3.21 23.82
CA LYS A 240 20.54 4.13 22.68
C LYS A 240 20.56 3.41 21.33
N ASP A 241 20.09 2.17 21.26
CA ASP A 241 20.03 1.38 20.03
C ASP A 241 18.67 1.44 19.30
N GLY A 242 17.72 2.20 19.84
CA GLY A 242 16.41 2.43 19.27
C GLY A 242 15.42 1.27 19.50
N ARG A 243 15.75 0.33 20.38
CA ARG A 243 14.88 -0.76 20.82
C ARG A 243 14.76 -0.70 22.34
N LEU A 244 13.63 -1.18 22.85
CA LEU A 244 13.41 -1.33 24.28
C LEU A 244 13.40 -2.83 24.57
N ASP A 245 14.54 -3.38 24.98
CA ASP A 245 14.71 -4.81 25.22
C ASP A 245 15.68 -5.16 26.36
N ALA A 246 15.96 -6.46 26.53
CA ALA A 246 16.78 -6.94 27.63
C ALA A 246 18.19 -6.33 27.68
N ARG A 247 18.69 -5.79 26.56
CA ARG A 247 20.01 -5.14 26.50
C ARG A 247 20.01 -3.79 27.22
N ASP A 248 18.86 -3.12 27.33
CA ASP A 248 18.72 -1.90 28.12
C ASP A 248 18.79 -2.21 29.62
N ILE A 249 18.13 -3.30 30.02
CA ILE A 249 18.21 -3.84 31.39
C ILE A 249 19.66 -4.21 31.71
N THR A 250 20.34 -4.92 30.81
CA THR A 250 21.74 -5.32 30.99
C THR A 250 22.66 -4.12 31.21
N LEU A 251 22.44 -3.00 30.51
CA LEU A 251 23.25 -1.81 30.72
C LEU A 251 23.06 -1.24 32.14
N ILE A 252 21.82 -1.14 32.62
CA ILE A 252 21.54 -0.70 34.00
C ILE A 252 22.16 -1.66 35.01
N GLU A 253 22.07 -2.97 34.81
CA GLU A 253 22.75 -3.97 35.65
C GLU A 253 24.27 -3.74 35.71
N LEU A 254 24.92 -3.50 34.57
CA LEU A 254 26.36 -3.23 34.52
C LEU A 254 26.73 -1.93 35.26
N ILE A 255 25.90 -0.88 35.15
CA ILE A 255 26.11 0.38 35.86
C ILE A 255 26.00 0.18 37.38
N VAL A 256 24.92 -0.47 37.84
CA VAL A 256 24.68 -0.76 39.27
C VAL A 256 25.79 -1.65 39.85
N LEU A 257 26.33 -2.59 39.07
CA LEU A 257 27.46 -3.44 39.47
C LEU A 257 28.84 -2.74 39.40
N GLY A 258 28.90 -1.47 38.99
CA GLY A 258 30.16 -0.73 38.82
C GLY A 258 31.04 -1.25 37.69
N ARG A 259 30.46 -2.01 36.75
CA ARG A 259 31.13 -2.56 35.56
C ARG A 259 30.99 -1.67 34.33
N HIS A 260 30.18 -0.63 34.41
CA HIS A 260 30.03 0.41 33.40
C HIS A 260 29.95 1.79 34.08
N PRO A 261 30.50 2.86 33.46
CA PRO A 261 30.32 4.22 33.96
C PRO A 261 28.83 4.60 34.07
N VAL A 262 28.48 5.38 35.09
CA VAL A 262 27.12 5.91 35.27
C VAL A 262 26.76 6.81 34.09
N THR A 263 25.58 6.58 33.50
CA THR A 263 25.00 7.41 32.44
C THR A 263 23.96 8.37 33.00
N ASP A 264 23.61 9.38 32.23
CA ASP A 264 22.51 10.32 32.50
C ASP A 264 21.12 9.66 32.51
N THR A 265 21.01 8.46 31.94
CA THR A 265 19.78 7.66 31.88
C THR A 265 19.68 6.57 32.95
N ALA A 266 20.67 6.47 33.86
CA ALA A 266 20.79 5.34 34.78
C ALA A 266 19.82 5.36 35.97
N ASP A 267 19.35 6.55 36.39
CA ASP A 267 18.28 6.72 37.37
C ASP A 267 16.94 6.61 36.65
N VAL A 268 16.47 5.37 36.49
CA VAL A 268 15.31 5.02 35.67
C VAL A 268 14.01 5.35 36.40
N ASN A 269 14.02 5.23 37.73
CA ASN A 269 12.84 5.51 38.55
C ASN A 269 12.74 6.99 38.99
N GLY A 270 13.80 7.78 38.81
CA GLY A 270 13.84 9.22 39.07
C GLY A 270 13.93 9.59 40.54
N ASP A 271 14.46 8.71 41.40
CA ASP A 271 14.55 8.94 42.85
C ASP A 271 15.88 9.57 43.31
N GLY A 272 16.78 9.82 42.36
CA GLY A 272 18.08 10.44 42.59
C GLY A 272 19.19 9.48 43.00
N ALA A 273 18.92 8.17 43.08
CA ALA A 273 19.92 7.13 43.34
C ALA A 273 19.97 6.14 42.19
N VAL A 274 21.18 5.74 41.77
CA VAL A 274 21.38 4.67 40.77
C VAL A 274 21.66 3.37 41.50
N ASP A 275 20.65 2.51 41.62
CA ASP A 275 20.72 1.23 42.33
C ASP A 275 19.82 0.13 41.74
N ALA A 276 19.69 -1.00 42.44
CA ALA A 276 18.95 -2.16 41.94
C ALA A 276 17.46 -1.86 41.64
N ARG A 277 16.88 -0.79 42.19
CA ARG A 277 15.50 -0.38 41.91
C ARG A 277 15.34 0.16 40.49
N ASP A 278 16.41 0.66 39.89
CA ASP A 278 16.44 1.09 38.49
C ASP A 278 16.35 -0.06 37.51
N ILE A 279 16.91 -1.23 37.87
CA ILE A 279 16.80 -2.46 37.08
C ILE A 279 15.32 -2.86 36.96
N THR A 280 14.59 -2.88 38.08
CA THR A 280 13.15 -3.21 38.07
C THR A 280 12.33 -2.18 37.28
N ALA A 281 12.69 -0.89 37.37
CA ALA A 281 12.03 0.13 36.56
C ALA A 281 12.29 -0.09 35.05
N ALA A 282 13.52 -0.46 34.66
CA ALA A 282 13.86 -0.79 33.29
C ALA A 282 13.13 -2.07 32.80
N GLU A 283 13.05 -3.11 33.63
CA GLU A 283 12.26 -4.33 33.35
C GLU A 283 10.80 -4.01 33.07
N LEU A 284 10.17 -3.15 33.88
CA LEU A 284 8.78 -2.73 33.69
C LEU A 284 8.59 -1.95 32.40
N LEU A 285 9.56 -1.12 31.98
CA LEU A 285 9.51 -0.45 30.70
C LEU A 285 9.57 -1.46 29.55
N VAL A 286 10.49 -2.41 29.60
CA VAL A 286 10.66 -3.46 28.58
C VAL A 286 9.46 -4.40 28.49
N LEU A 287 8.84 -4.77 29.60
CA LEU A 287 7.66 -5.65 29.62
C LEU A 287 6.40 -5.02 29.01
N ASN A 288 6.34 -3.69 28.97
CA ASN A 288 5.19 -2.93 28.45
C ASN A 288 5.46 -2.35 27.04
N ALA A 289 6.56 -2.74 26.40
CA ALA A 289 7.03 -2.26 25.09
C ALA A 289 6.39 -2.97 23.88
#